data_AF-T0Q9N5-F1
#
_entry.id   AF-T0Q9N5-F1
#
_cell.length_a   1.000
_cell.length_b   1.000
_cell.length_c   1.000
_cell.angle_alpha   90.00
_cell.angle_beta   90.00
_cell.angle_gamma   90.00
#
_symmetry.space_group_name_H-M   'P 1'
#
loop_
_entity.id
_entity.type
_entity.pdbx_description
1 polymer ?
#
loop_
_entity_poly.entity_id
_entity_poly.type
_entity_poly.pdbx_seq_one_letter_code
_entity_poly.pdbx_strand_id
1 'polypeptide(L)'
;MSMWATWTYVLLPPAVVLLMLLTIPFPRMIAKGVVRFVDMLFKIELAGIPVVSVITFLAFVSLAGQTYDLQKRYTHPVEGLEKHYSADLQQKASRWRSERNWWISALTFTIYWMLIRFQAMKKQLLAAQRRDD
;
A
#
# COMPACT_ATOMS: atom_id res chain seq x y z
N MET A 1 -11.02 13.09 -9.54
CA MET A 1 -9.63 12.62 -9.43
C MET A 1 -9.55 11.24 -10.06
N SER A 2 -8.48 10.91 -10.80
CA SER A 2 -8.30 9.54 -11.29
C SER A 2 -8.08 8.58 -10.11
N MET A 3 -8.48 7.32 -10.23
CA MET A 3 -8.27 6.30 -9.19
C MET A 3 -6.80 6.27 -8.71
N TRP A 4 -5.86 6.48 -9.65
CA TRP A 4 -4.42 6.56 -9.38
C TRP A 4 -3.99 7.77 -8.54
N ALA A 5 -4.64 8.92 -8.73
CA ALA A 5 -4.38 10.09 -7.90
C ALA A 5 -4.80 9.85 -6.45
N THR A 6 -5.92 9.15 -6.23
CA THR A 6 -6.36 8.77 -4.87
C THR A 6 -5.35 7.84 -4.20
N TRP A 7 -4.86 6.82 -4.91
CA TRP A 7 -3.86 5.90 -4.36
C TRP A 7 -2.56 6.63 -4.00
N THR A 8 -2.08 7.49 -4.90
CA THR A 8 -0.77 8.14 -4.76
C THR A 8 -0.78 9.28 -3.74
N TYR A 9 -1.82 10.12 -3.73
CA TYR A 9 -1.83 11.34 -2.93
C TYR A 9 -2.65 11.25 -1.65
N VAL A 10 -3.55 10.28 -1.53
CA VAL A 10 -4.44 10.16 -0.37
C VAL A 10 -4.10 8.93 0.47
N LEU A 11 -3.90 7.77 -0.14
CA LEU A 11 -3.67 6.51 0.60
C LEU A 11 -2.20 6.29 0.96
N LEU A 12 -1.28 6.52 0.03
CA LEU A 12 0.13 6.21 0.23
C LEU A 12 0.83 7.10 1.28
N PRO A 13 0.68 8.44 1.30
CA PRO A 13 1.36 9.30 2.26
C PRO A 13 1.06 8.97 3.74
N PRO A 14 -0.20 8.84 4.18
CA PRO A 14 -0.48 8.49 5.57
C PRO A 14 0.00 7.07 5.90
N ALA A 15 -0.07 6.13 4.96
CA ALA A 15 0.43 4.78 5.19
C ALA A 15 1.95 4.76 5.45
N VAL A 16 2.73 5.53 4.68
CA VAL A 16 4.18 5.70 4.88
C VAL A 16 4.48 6.34 6.22
N VAL A 17 3.78 7.43 6.56
CA VAL A 17 3.98 8.14 7.83
C VAL A 17 3.67 7.23 9.02
N LEU A 18 2.55 6.50 8.99
CA LEU A 18 2.19 5.56 10.05
C LEU A 18 3.22 4.42 10.18
N LEU A 19 3.76 3.93 9.06
CA LEU A 19 4.76 2.87 9.10
C LEU A 19 6.08 3.37 9.68
N MET A 20 6.51 4.58 9.30
CA MET A 20 7.68 5.24 9.89
C MET A 20 7.50 5.44 11.39
N LEU A 21 6.34 5.94 11.83
CA LEU A 21 6.03 6.12 13.25
C LEU A 21 6.06 4.80 14.03
N LEU A 22 5.62 3.69 13.42
CA LEU A 22 5.66 2.37 14.04
C LEU A 22 7.05 1.72 14.01
N THR A 23 7.89 2.03 13.04
CA THR A 23 9.21 1.38 12.90
C THR A 23 10.31 2.10 13.69
N ILE A 24 10.20 3.41 13.88
CA ILE A 24 11.20 4.18 14.64
C ILE A 24 11.15 3.78 16.13
N PRO A 25 12.30 3.44 16.75
CA PRO A 25 12.38 3.10 18.17
C PRO A 25 12.37 4.37 19.04
N PHE A 26 11.17 4.93 19.26
CA PHE A 26 10.99 6.07 20.16
C PHE A 26 11.15 5.70 21.64
N PRO A 27 11.51 6.65 22.52
CA PRO A 27 11.50 6.44 23.97
C PRO A 27 10.09 6.07 24.46
N ARG A 28 10.03 5.25 25.53
CA ARG A 28 8.83 4.49 25.96
C ARG A 28 7.53 5.31 26.04
N MET A 29 7.58 6.54 26.53
CA MET A 29 6.40 7.41 26.63
C MET A 29 5.80 7.76 25.27
N ILE A 30 6.67 8.13 24.31
CA ILE A 30 6.26 8.49 22.94
C ILE A 30 5.78 7.26 22.19
N ALA A 31 6.48 6.12 22.34
CA ALA A 31 6.08 4.87 21.70
C ALA A 31 4.68 4.41 22.13
N LYS A 32 4.34 4.52 23.43
CA LYS A 32 2.98 4.24 23.93
C LYS A 32 1.93 5.16 23.30
N GLY A 33 2.24 6.45 23.16
CA GLY A 33 1.36 7.43 22.51
C GLY A 33 1.12 7.11 21.04
N VAL A 34 2.19 6.83 20.29
CA VAL A 34 2.12 6.45 18.86
C VAL A 34 1.28 5.19 18.68
N VAL A 35 1.48 4.16 19.50
CA VAL A 35 0.69 2.92 19.39
C VAL A 35 -0.79 3.17 19.68
N ARG A 36 -1.14 4.00 20.68
CA ARG A 36 -2.54 4.38 20.96
C ARG A 36 -3.17 5.17 19.81
N PHE A 37 -2.43 6.10 19.23
CA PHE A 37 -2.89 6.89 18.09
C PHE A 37 -3.17 5.99 16.86
N VAL A 38 -2.22 5.11 16.53
CA VAL A 38 -2.41 4.10 15.47
C VAL A 38 -3.59 3.20 15.79
N ASP A 39 -3.75 2.76 17.05
CA ASP A 39 -4.89 1.94 17.46
C ASP A 39 -6.24 2.64 17.30
N MET A 40 -6.31 3.94 17.59
CA MET A 40 -7.50 4.74 17.35
C MET A 40 -7.86 4.80 15.85
N LEU A 41 -6.88 5.02 14.97
CA LEU A 41 -7.10 5.03 13.53
C LEU A 41 -7.54 3.67 12.98
N PHE A 42 -7.01 2.58 13.53
CA PHE A 42 -7.34 1.22 13.11
C PHE A 42 -8.70 0.74 13.60
N LYS A 43 -9.24 1.37 14.66
CA LYS A 43 -10.60 1.14 15.18
C LYS A 43 -11.69 1.87 14.40
N ILE A 44 -11.32 2.66 13.40
CA ILE A 44 -12.30 3.23 12.47
C ILE A 44 -12.89 2.08 11.66
N GLU A 45 -14.15 1.78 11.90
CA GLU A 45 -14.89 0.71 11.26
C GLU A 45 -15.91 1.29 10.27
N LEU A 46 -16.05 0.62 9.13
CA LEU A 46 -17.11 0.87 8.16
C LEU A 46 -17.98 -0.38 8.12
N ALA A 47 -19.24 -0.25 8.56
CA ALA A 47 -20.19 -1.37 8.64
C ALA A 47 -19.66 -2.59 9.42
N GLY A 48 -18.93 -2.36 10.52
CA GLY A 48 -18.35 -3.41 11.38
C GLY A 48 -17.06 -4.03 10.87
N ILE A 49 -16.49 -3.53 9.76
CA ILE A 49 -15.19 -3.97 9.24
C ILE A 49 -14.17 -2.84 9.40
N PRO A 50 -12.96 -3.10 9.94
CA PRO A 50 -11.91 -2.09 10.04
C PRO A 50 -11.56 -1.51 8.67
N VAL A 51 -11.57 -0.18 8.55
CA VAL A 51 -11.31 0.53 7.29
C VAL A 51 -9.93 0.15 6.72
N VAL A 52 -8.94 -0.08 7.57
CA VAL A 52 -7.60 -0.50 7.15
C VAL A 52 -7.63 -1.85 6.43
N SER A 53 -8.42 -2.81 6.91
CA SER A 53 -8.58 -4.11 6.26
C SER A 53 -9.24 -3.98 4.90
N VAL A 54 -10.26 -3.13 4.79
CA VAL A 54 -10.93 -2.81 3.52
C VAL A 54 -9.95 -2.19 2.53
N ILE A 55 -9.18 -1.18 2.95
CA ILE A 55 -8.16 -0.54 2.11
C ILE A 55 -7.11 -1.55 1.68
N THR A 56 -6.65 -2.41 2.58
CA THR A 56 -5.65 -3.45 2.26
C THR A 56 -6.17 -4.44 1.22
N PHE A 57 -7.43 -4.86 1.35
CA PHE A 57 -8.08 -5.73 0.38
C PHE A 57 -8.23 -5.06 -0.98
N LEU A 58 -8.69 -3.79 -1.03
CA LEU A 58 -8.78 -3.03 -2.28
C LEU A 58 -7.40 -2.82 -2.92
N ALA A 59 -6.36 -2.58 -2.12
CA ALA A 59 -4.99 -2.49 -2.60
C ALA A 59 -4.49 -3.81 -3.19
N PHE A 60 -4.84 -4.95 -2.58
CA PHE A 60 -4.55 -6.27 -3.13
C PHE A 60 -5.25 -6.52 -4.47
N VAL A 61 -6.55 -6.23 -4.56
CA VAL A 61 -7.32 -6.36 -5.82
C VAL A 61 -6.72 -5.46 -6.91
N SER A 62 -6.35 -4.22 -6.55
CA SER A 62 -5.65 -3.31 -7.46
C SER A 62 -4.33 -3.90 -7.95
N LEU A 63 -3.50 -4.43 -7.05
CA LEU A 63 -2.23 -5.06 -7.39
C LEU A 63 -2.41 -6.28 -8.29
N ALA A 64 -3.40 -7.14 -8.02
CA ALA A 64 -3.70 -8.29 -8.86
C ALA A 64 -4.12 -7.86 -10.27
N GLY A 65 -4.99 -6.84 -10.37
CA GLY A 65 -5.40 -6.27 -11.65
C GLY A 65 -4.24 -5.66 -12.43
N GLN A 66 -3.34 -4.93 -11.77
CA GLN A 66 -2.13 -4.39 -12.41
C GLN A 66 -1.15 -5.48 -12.83
N THR A 67 -1.01 -6.54 -12.03
CA THR A 67 -0.15 -7.68 -12.36
C THR A 67 -0.65 -8.37 -13.63
N TYR A 68 -1.96 -8.56 -13.75
CA TYR A 68 -2.57 -9.12 -14.95
C TYR A 68 -2.41 -8.21 -16.18
N ASP A 69 -2.67 -6.90 -16.06
CA ASP A 69 -2.48 -5.93 -17.15
C ASP A 69 -1.01 -5.87 -17.60
N LEU A 70 -0.07 -5.88 -16.65
CA LEU A 70 1.35 -5.84 -16.93
C LEU A 70 1.80 -7.13 -17.62
N GLN A 71 1.41 -8.29 -17.10
CA GLN A 71 1.72 -9.60 -17.68
C GLN A 71 1.22 -9.67 -19.13
N LYS A 72 -0.03 -9.27 -19.39
CA LYS A 72 -0.61 -9.25 -20.75
C LYS A 72 0.23 -8.42 -21.73
N ARG A 73 0.74 -7.26 -21.30
CA ARG A 73 1.53 -6.34 -22.13
C ARG A 73 2.96 -6.81 -22.42
N TYR A 74 3.50 -7.67 -21.55
CA TYR A 74 4.79 -8.31 -21.73
C TYR A 74 4.67 -9.58 -22.59
N THR A 75 3.61 -10.38 -22.40
CA THR A 75 3.42 -11.64 -23.15
C THR A 75 3.03 -11.42 -24.61
N HIS A 76 2.31 -10.34 -24.92
CA HIS A 76 1.88 -10.04 -26.29
C HIS A 76 2.48 -8.71 -26.77
N PRO A 77 3.77 -8.69 -27.15
CA PRO A 77 4.31 -7.57 -27.91
C PRO A 77 3.56 -7.46 -29.24
N VAL A 78 3.25 -6.22 -29.66
CA VAL A 78 2.53 -6.00 -30.92
C VAL A 78 3.53 -6.15 -32.06
N GLU A 79 3.39 -7.19 -32.88
CA GLU A 79 4.25 -7.43 -34.04
C GLU A 79 4.04 -6.34 -35.12
N GLY A 80 5.13 -5.87 -35.73
CA GLY A 80 5.11 -4.91 -36.83
C GLY A 80 5.08 -3.42 -36.43
N LEU A 81 5.10 -3.10 -35.14
CA LEU A 81 5.01 -1.73 -34.64
C LEU A 81 6.30 -0.90 -34.85
N GLU A 82 7.44 -1.56 -35.08
CA GLU A 82 8.73 -0.91 -35.35
C GLU A 82 8.73 -0.04 -36.62
N LYS A 83 7.77 -0.28 -37.53
CA LYS A 83 7.63 0.50 -38.78
C LYS A 83 7.05 1.91 -38.55
N HIS A 84 6.48 2.19 -37.38
CA HIS A 84 5.90 3.49 -37.04
C HIS A 84 6.44 4.01 -35.70
N TYR A 85 7.44 4.89 -35.76
CA TYR A 85 8.11 5.47 -34.58
C TYR A 85 7.16 6.08 -33.53
N SER A 86 6.11 6.77 -33.98
CA SER A 86 5.10 7.37 -33.08
C SER A 86 4.27 6.31 -32.34
N ALA A 87 3.97 5.18 -33.00
CA ALA A 87 3.25 4.07 -32.38
C ALA A 87 4.13 3.37 -31.33
N ASP A 88 5.42 3.17 -31.61
CA ASP A 88 6.37 2.56 -30.67
C ASP A 88 6.55 3.43 -29.42
N LEU A 89 6.69 4.74 -29.58
CA LEU A 89 6.72 5.68 -28.45
C LEU A 89 5.45 5.62 -27.61
N GLN A 90 4.27 5.57 -28.24
CA GLN A 90 3.00 5.51 -27.51
C GLN A 90 2.84 4.19 -26.74
N GLN A 91 3.30 3.07 -27.31
CA GLN A 91 3.28 1.78 -26.63
C GLN A 91 4.25 1.76 -25.45
N LYS A 92 5.49 2.22 -25.62
CA LYS A 92 6.47 2.36 -24.53
C LYS A 92 5.95 3.26 -23.42
N ALA A 93 5.35 4.39 -23.76
CA ALA A 93 4.73 5.28 -22.78
C ALA A 93 3.54 4.62 -22.07
N SER A 94 2.75 3.79 -22.75
CA SER A 94 1.65 3.03 -22.15
C SER A 94 2.16 1.96 -21.18
N ARG A 95 3.24 1.25 -21.54
CA ARG A 95 3.92 0.28 -20.66
C ARG A 95 4.45 0.94 -19.39
N TRP A 96 5.16 2.05 -19.54
CA TRP A 96 5.72 2.78 -18.40
C TRP A 96 4.63 3.29 -17.43
N ARG A 97 3.47 3.70 -17.94
CA ARG A 97 2.32 4.05 -17.09
C ARG A 97 1.79 2.84 -16.30
N SER A 98 1.66 1.67 -16.94
CA SER A 98 1.23 0.44 -16.26
C SER A 98 2.24 -0.01 -15.21
N GLU A 99 3.54 0.06 -15.49
CA GLU A 99 4.59 -0.25 -14.51
C GLU A 99 4.54 0.66 -13.30
N ARG A 100 4.46 1.97 -13.53
CA ARG A 100 4.33 2.95 -12.45
C ARG A 100 3.09 2.65 -11.60
N ASN A 101 1.95 2.36 -12.23
CA ASN A 101 0.72 2.03 -11.52
C ASN A 101 0.87 0.72 -10.72
N TRP A 102 1.54 -0.29 -11.28
CA TRP A 102 1.86 -1.53 -10.60
C TRP A 102 2.72 -1.30 -9.35
N TRP A 103 3.79 -0.50 -9.46
CA TRP A 103 4.64 -0.15 -8.32
C TRP A 103 3.88 0.61 -7.22
N ILE A 104 3.01 1.55 -7.60
CA ILE A 104 2.15 2.27 -6.65
C ILE A 104 1.23 1.30 -5.91
N SER A 105 0.57 0.39 -6.63
CA SER A 105 -0.31 -0.62 -6.03
C SER A 105 0.46 -1.59 -5.12
N ALA A 106 1.64 -2.03 -5.56
CA ALA A 106 2.51 -2.92 -4.79
C ALA A 106 2.94 -2.27 -3.47
N LEU A 107 3.48 -1.06 -3.51
CA LEU A 107 3.89 -0.32 -2.32
C LEU A 107 2.71 -0.06 -1.38
N THR A 108 1.57 0.37 -1.92
CA THR A 108 0.37 0.63 -1.11
C THR A 108 -0.05 -0.64 -0.38
N PHE A 109 -0.20 -1.76 -1.10
CA PHE A 109 -0.56 -3.04 -0.49
C PHE A 109 0.45 -3.48 0.57
N THR A 110 1.74 -3.48 0.25
CA THR A 110 2.79 -3.93 1.17
C THR A 110 2.83 -3.10 2.44
N ILE A 111 2.74 -1.77 2.36
CA ILE A 111 2.76 -0.89 3.53
C ILE A 111 1.54 -1.14 4.41
N TYR A 112 0.34 -1.18 3.83
CA TYR A 112 -0.88 -1.44 4.61
C TYR A 112 -0.87 -2.82 5.27
N TRP A 113 -0.40 -3.85 4.55
CA TRP A 113 -0.18 -5.18 5.11
C TRP A 113 0.81 -5.16 6.28
N MET A 114 1.94 -4.47 6.12
CA MET A 114 2.93 -4.29 7.19
C MET A 114 2.31 -3.59 8.38
N LEU A 115 1.54 -2.52 8.20
CA LEU A 115 0.91 -1.81 9.32
C LEU A 115 0.02 -2.74 10.17
N ILE A 116 -0.81 -3.58 9.53
CA ILE A 116 -1.64 -4.58 10.25
C ILE A 116 -0.76 -5.51 11.08
N ARG A 117 0.32 -6.05 10.48
CA ARG A 117 1.22 -6.99 11.15
C ARG A 117 2.02 -6.35 12.30
N PHE A 118 2.62 -5.19 12.05
CA PHE A 118 3.40 -4.46 13.06
C PHE A 118 2.54 -4.01 14.23
N GLN A 119 1.30 -3.57 13.97
CA GLN A 119 0.40 -3.18 15.05
C GLN A 119 0.02 -4.40 15.92
N ALA A 120 -0.30 -5.54 15.30
CA ALA A 120 -0.61 -6.78 16.04
C ALA A 120 0.57 -7.21 16.92
N MET A 121 1.80 -7.18 16.38
CA MET A 121 3.01 -7.48 17.15
C MET A 121 3.25 -6.50 18.30
N LYS A 122 3.13 -5.18 18.07
CA LYS A 122 3.30 -4.19 19.14
C LYS A 122 2.26 -4.33 20.25
N LYS A 123 1.02 -4.69 19.92
CA LYS A 123 -0.01 -4.99 20.91
C LYS A 123 0.38 -6.19 21.78
N GLN A 124 0.90 -7.26 21.18
CA GLN A 124 1.38 -8.44 21.92
C GLN A 124 2.54 -8.10 22.85
N LEU A 125 3.53 -7.33 22.38
CA LEU A 125 4.67 -6.90 23.20
C LEU A 125 4.26 -6.04 24.40
N LEU A 126 3.34 -5.10 24.19
CA LEU A 126 2.82 -4.26 25.28
C LEU A 126 1.96 -5.05 26.28
N ALA A 127 1.27 -6.10 25.83
CA ALA A 127 0.51 -6.98 26.71
C ALA A 127 1.42 -7.89 27.55
N ALA A 128 2.51 -8.39 26.96
CA ALA A 128 3.52 -9.18 27.66
C ALA A 128 4.21 -8.36 28.76
N GLN A 129 4.65 -7.13 28.46
CA GLN A 129 5.31 -6.27 29.45
C GLN A 129 4.44 -5.93 30.68
N ARG A 130 3.11 -5.83 30.54
CA ARG A 130 2.22 -5.60 31.69
C ARG A 130 2.07 -6.82 32.61
N ARG A 131 2.48 -8.01 32.19
CA ARG A 131 2.49 -9.20 33.05
C ARG A 131 3.76 -9.30 33.88
N ASP A 132 4.83 -8.61 33.48
CA ASP A 132 6.13 -8.62 34.13
C ASP A 132 6.34 -7.44 35.11
N ASP A 133 5.48 -6.41 35.03
CA ASP A 133 5.38 -5.29 35.98
C ASP A 133 4.34 -5.57 37.08
#